data_AF-V4B6K6-F1
#
_entry.id   AF-V4B6K6-F1
#
_cell.length_a   1.000
_cell.length_b   1.000
_cell.length_c   1.000
_cell.angle_alpha   90.00
_cell.angle_beta   90.00
_cell.angle_gamma   90.00
#
_symmetry.space_group_name_H-M   'P 1'
#
loop_
_entity.id
_entity.type
_entity.pdbx_description
1 polymer ?
#
loop_
_entity_poly.entity_id
_entity_poly.type
_entity_poly.pdbx_seq_one_letter_code
_entity_poly.pdbx_strand_id
1 'polypeptide(L)'
;MSDAGFFKGTTAEQDTRFADKKKKLMKSMKFGDSLENKVDMTKVNVDTLKPWIAQRITELLGIEDDVVVEFVYNQLEERFPDPKDMQINLTGFLNPKNARIFLQELWELLVSAQENIAGIPSKFLEQKKEEIKKRQVN
;
A
#
# COMPACT_ATOMS: atom_id res chain seq x y z
N MET A 1 -52.86 25.55 2.66
CA MET A 1 -51.62 26.31 2.39
C MET A 1 -50.48 25.33 2.61
N SER A 2 -49.87 24.86 1.52
CA SER A 2 -48.91 23.75 1.53
C SER A 2 -47.51 24.34 1.62
N ASP A 3 -46.84 24.11 2.75
CA ASP A 3 -45.59 24.75 3.13
C ASP A 3 -44.36 24.01 2.57
N ALA A 4 -43.51 24.83 1.94
CA ALA A 4 -42.06 24.78 1.81
C ALA A 4 -41.33 23.45 1.50
N GLY A 5 -40.58 23.50 0.39
CA GLY A 5 -39.67 22.47 -0.07
C GLY A 5 -38.54 22.15 0.91
N PHE A 6 -38.37 20.86 1.18
CA PHE A 6 -37.19 20.29 1.81
C PHE A 6 -36.17 19.88 0.74
N PHE A 7 -35.40 20.85 0.24
CA PHE A 7 -34.08 20.57 -0.35
C PHE A 7 -33.11 20.32 0.82
N LYS A 8 -33.08 19.08 1.33
CA LYS A 8 -32.05 18.62 2.26
C LYS A 8 -30.85 18.19 1.40
N GLY A 9 -29.82 19.04 1.36
CA GLY A 9 -28.56 18.75 0.67
C GLY A 9 -28.04 17.36 1.03
N THR A 10 -27.59 16.62 0.02
CA THR A 10 -26.90 15.35 0.19
C THR A 10 -25.60 15.61 0.95
N THR A 11 -25.59 15.35 2.26
CA THR A 11 -24.36 15.34 3.06
C THR A 11 -23.45 14.24 2.52
N ALA A 12 -22.16 14.56 2.33
CA ALA A 12 -21.11 13.64 1.88
C ALA A 12 -20.99 12.34 2.72
N GLU A 13 -21.62 12.30 3.90
CA GLU A 13 -21.71 11.14 4.79
C GLU A 13 -22.73 10.07 4.38
N GLN A 14 -23.54 10.29 3.34
CA GLN A 14 -24.43 9.26 2.77
C GLN A 14 -23.88 8.61 1.49
N ASP A 15 -22.56 8.60 1.28
CA ASP A 15 -21.99 7.84 0.15
C ASP A 15 -21.89 6.34 0.48
N THR A 16 -23.03 5.65 0.47
CA THR A 16 -23.11 4.18 0.54
C THR A 16 -22.57 3.50 -0.72
N ARG A 17 -22.28 4.27 -1.79
CA ARG A 17 -21.82 3.74 -3.09
C ARG A 17 -20.36 3.27 -3.01
N PHE A 18 -19.50 3.97 -2.26
CA PHE A 18 -18.13 3.50 -2.00
C PHE A 18 -18.09 2.24 -1.13
N ALA A 19 -18.94 2.16 -0.09
CA ALA A 19 -19.01 0.98 0.77
C ALA A 19 -19.49 -0.27 0.01
N ASP A 20 -20.52 -0.13 -0.84
CA ASP A 20 -21.03 -1.23 -1.67
C ASP A 20 -20.03 -1.66 -2.74
N LYS A 21 -19.35 -0.71 -3.39
CA LYS A 21 -18.27 -1.02 -4.34
C LYS A 21 -17.09 -1.70 -3.66
N LYS A 22 -16.67 -1.25 -2.47
CA LYS A 22 -15.59 -1.88 -1.70
C LYS A 22 -15.95 -3.33 -1.33
N LYS A 23 -17.16 -3.55 -0.80
CA LYS A 23 -17.63 -4.89 -0.43
C LYS A 23 -17.76 -5.82 -1.64
N LYS A 24 -18.17 -5.29 -2.79
CA LYS A 24 -18.22 -6.05 -4.05
C LYS A 24 -16.82 -6.37 -4.58
N LEU A 25 -15.89 -5.41 -4.55
CA LEU A 25 -14.49 -5.62 -4.93
C LEU A 25 -13.82 -6.65 -4.02
N MET A 26 -14.04 -6.60 -2.70
CA MET A 26 -13.55 -7.61 -1.75
C MET A 26 -14.00 -9.03 -2.10
N LYS A 27 -15.20 -9.20 -2.65
CA LYS A 27 -15.76 -10.51 -2.96
C LYS A 27 -15.35 -11.06 -4.33
N SER A 28 -14.93 -10.19 -5.25
CA SER A 28 -14.56 -10.56 -6.63
C SER A 28 -13.05 -10.48 -6.90
N MET A 29 -12.27 -9.80 -6.05
CA MET A 29 -10.84 -9.65 -6.27
C MET A 29 -10.04 -10.92 -5.95
N LYS A 30 -8.98 -11.11 -6.73
CA LYS A 30 -7.90 -12.03 -6.39
C LYS A 30 -6.87 -11.27 -5.56
N PHE A 31 -6.70 -11.73 -4.33
CA PHE A 31 -5.66 -11.24 -3.42
C PHE A 31 -4.35 -11.97 -3.72
N GLY A 32 -3.21 -11.37 -3.36
CA GLY A 32 -1.93 -12.08 -3.31
C GLY A 32 -1.92 -13.04 -2.12
N ASP A 33 -1.29 -14.21 -2.28
CA ASP A 33 -1.14 -15.22 -1.21
C ASP A 33 -0.44 -14.64 0.04
N SER A 34 0.52 -13.73 -0.17
CA SER A 34 1.29 -13.10 0.89
C SER A 34 0.44 -12.28 1.87
N LEU A 35 -0.78 -11.87 1.47
CA LEU A 35 -1.68 -11.00 2.23
C LEU A 35 -2.39 -11.70 3.40
N GLU A 36 -2.17 -13.00 3.60
CA GLU A 36 -2.65 -13.73 4.78
C GLU A 36 -1.79 -13.44 6.02
N ASN A 37 -0.52 -13.07 5.82
CA ASN A 37 0.40 -12.79 6.91
C ASN A 37 0.14 -11.40 7.49
N LYS A 38 -0.16 -11.35 8.79
CA LYS A 38 -0.28 -10.07 9.49
C LYS A 38 1.11 -9.47 9.68
N VAL A 39 1.21 -8.16 9.50
CA VAL A 39 2.43 -7.40 9.74
C VAL A 39 2.17 -6.41 10.85
N ASP A 40 3.10 -6.34 11.81
CA ASP A 40 3.12 -5.30 12.83
C ASP A 40 4.08 -4.18 12.40
N MET A 41 3.52 -3.00 12.08
CA MET A 41 4.31 -1.84 11.61
C MET A 41 5.24 -1.28 12.69
N THR A 42 5.07 -1.63 13.98
CA THR A 42 6.02 -1.20 15.03
C THR A 42 7.38 -1.90 14.93
N LYS A 43 7.43 -3.04 14.22
CA LYS A 43 8.66 -3.82 13.99
C LYS A 43 9.34 -3.48 12.68
N VAL A 44 8.72 -2.66 11.84
CA VAL A 44 9.19 -2.39 10.47
C VAL A 44 9.65 -0.95 10.37
N ASN A 45 10.83 -0.75 9.77
CA ASN A 45 11.37 0.57 9.47
C ASN A 45 10.89 1.03 8.09
N VAL A 46 9.71 1.64 8.04
CA VAL A 46 9.06 2.14 6.81
C VAL A 46 9.87 3.20 6.06
N ASP A 47 10.76 3.94 6.73
CA ASP A 47 11.62 4.94 6.10
C ASP A 47 12.53 4.32 5.03
N THR A 48 13.00 3.08 5.27
CA THR A 48 13.83 2.34 4.32
C THR A 48 13.05 1.90 3.08
N LEU A 49 11.73 1.77 3.17
CA LEU A 49 10.86 1.33 2.10
C LEU A 49 10.40 2.48 1.21
N LYS A 50 10.38 3.72 1.72
CA LYS A 50 9.97 4.90 0.97
C LYS A 50 10.63 5.05 -0.41
N PRO A 51 11.97 4.96 -0.56
CA PRO A 51 12.61 5.05 -1.88
C PRO A 51 12.23 3.88 -2.81
N TRP A 52 12.02 2.68 -2.26
CA TRP A 52 11.60 1.52 -3.04
C TRP A 52 10.14 1.64 -3.50
N ILE A 53 9.25 2.12 -2.63
CA ILE A 53 7.85 2.39 -2.96
C ILE A 53 7.78 3.37 -4.12
N ALA A 54 8.51 4.49 -4.04
CA ALA A 54 8.60 5.49 -5.10
C ALA A 54 9.08 4.89 -6.41
N GLN A 55 10.23 4.20 -6.39
CA GLN A 55 10.77 3.55 -7.58
C GLN A 55 9.77 2.56 -8.18
N ARG A 56 9.14 1.72 -7.35
CA ARG A 56 8.24 0.66 -7.82
C ARG A 56 6.93 1.21 -8.39
N ILE A 57 6.39 2.29 -7.80
CA ILE A 57 5.24 3.01 -8.36
C ILE A 57 5.59 3.60 -9.73
N THR A 58 6.75 4.26 -9.84
CA THR A 58 7.24 4.81 -11.12
C THR A 58 7.42 3.73 -12.18
N GLU A 59 7.94 2.55 -11.82
CA GLU A 59 8.05 1.41 -12.74
C GLU A 59 6.69 0.89 -13.23
N LEU A 60 5.66 0.91 -12.37
CA LEU A 60 4.33 0.38 -12.69
C LEU A 60 3.45 1.38 -13.46
N LEU A 61 3.58 2.67 -13.17
CA LEU A 61 2.82 3.73 -13.83
C LEU A 61 3.55 4.30 -15.05
N GLY A 62 4.88 4.18 -15.11
CA GLY A 62 5.72 4.83 -16.11
C GLY A 62 5.90 6.34 -15.88
N ILE A 63 5.36 6.86 -14.78
CA ILE A 63 5.45 8.26 -14.36
C ILE A 63 5.71 8.31 -12.86
N GLU A 64 6.41 9.36 -12.41
CA GLU A 64 6.58 9.65 -11.00
C GLU A 64 5.31 10.29 -10.45
N ASP A 65 4.75 9.70 -9.40
CA ASP A 65 3.54 10.20 -8.75
C ASP A 65 3.72 10.19 -7.22
N ASP A 66 4.21 11.31 -6.69
CA ASP A 66 4.44 11.50 -5.25
C ASP A 66 3.16 11.37 -4.42
N VAL A 67 1.99 11.66 -4.99
CA VAL A 67 0.71 11.55 -4.27
C VAL A 67 0.41 10.09 -3.96
N VAL A 68 0.65 9.18 -4.92
CA VAL A 68 0.46 7.74 -4.69
C VAL A 68 1.51 7.19 -3.70
N VAL A 69 2.75 7.69 -3.77
CA VAL A 69 3.81 7.32 -2.81
C VAL A 69 3.43 7.72 -1.39
N GLU A 70 3.00 8.96 -1.20
CA GLU A 70 2.54 9.48 0.09
C GLU A 70 1.29 8.74 0.58
N PHE A 71 0.37 8.39 -0.33
CA PHE A 71 -0.80 7.59 0.00
C PHE A 71 -0.41 6.21 0.57
N VAL A 72 0.51 5.49 -0.09
CA VAL A 72 1.03 4.20 0.44
C VAL A 72 1.67 4.41 1.81
N TYR A 73 2.47 5.46 1.97
CA TYR A 73 3.15 5.74 3.23
C TYR A 73 2.17 5.98 4.37
N ASN A 74 1.13 6.79 4.15
CA ASN A 74 0.07 7.04 5.13
C ASN A 74 -0.66 5.74 5.54
N GLN A 75 -0.90 4.83 4.60
CA GLN A 75 -1.52 3.54 4.92
C GLN A 75 -0.60 2.65 5.79
N LEU A 76 0.73 2.82 5.72
CA LEU A 76 1.71 2.10 6.53
C LEU A 76 1.99 2.77 7.89
N GLU A 77 1.50 3.99 8.13
CA GLU A 77 1.56 4.63 9.45
C GLU A 77 0.58 3.98 10.45
N GLU A 78 -0.45 3.29 9.95
CA GLU A 78 -1.35 2.51 10.80
C GLU A 78 -0.61 1.30 11.40
N ARG A 79 -0.85 1.01 12.68
CA ARG A 79 -0.13 -0.07 13.38
C ARG A 79 -0.35 -1.46 12.77
N PHE A 80 -1.58 -1.72 12.32
CA PHE A 80 -2.01 -3.00 11.75
C PHE A 80 -2.78 -2.75 10.45
N PRO A 81 -2.09 -2.39 9.36
CA PRO A 81 -2.75 -2.11 8.11
C PRO A 81 -3.40 -3.38 7.56
N ASP A 82 -4.60 -3.26 6.98
CA ASP A 82 -5.24 -4.38 6.30
C ASP A 82 -4.75 -4.47 4.84
N PRO A 83 -4.08 -5.55 4.44
CA PRO A 83 -3.56 -5.68 3.08
C PRO A 83 -4.66 -5.68 2.03
N LYS A 84 -5.83 -6.25 2.33
CA LYS A 84 -6.92 -6.32 1.34
C LYS A 84 -7.52 -4.94 1.10
N ASP A 85 -7.65 -4.15 2.16
CA ASP A 85 -8.08 -2.76 2.06
C ASP A 85 -7.07 -1.92 1.27
N MET A 86 -5.78 -2.05 1.60
CA MET A 86 -4.71 -1.36 0.90
C MET A 86 -4.69 -1.73 -0.59
N GLN A 87 -4.94 -3.00 -0.95
CA GLN A 87 -5.05 -3.41 -2.35
C GLN A 87 -6.17 -2.65 -3.05
N ILE A 88 -7.36 -2.58 -2.44
CA ILE A 88 -8.52 -1.93 -3.04
C ILE A 88 -8.27 -0.43 -3.18
N ASN A 89 -7.73 0.21 -2.15
CA ASN A 89 -7.40 1.63 -2.18
C ASN A 89 -6.38 1.91 -3.30
N LEU A 90 -5.34 1.09 -3.40
CA LEU A 90 -4.35 1.19 -4.46
C LEU A 90 -4.92 0.90 -5.85
N THR A 91 -5.98 0.09 -5.97
CA THR A 91 -6.60 -0.18 -7.29
C THR A 91 -7.27 1.05 -7.92
N GLY A 92 -7.57 2.07 -7.10
CA GLY A 92 -8.06 3.35 -7.59
C GLY A 92 -6.97 4.20 -8.25
N PHE A 93 -5.69 3.98 -7.89
CA PHE A 93 -4.54 4.71 -8.41
C PHE A 93 -3.75 3.88 -9.44
N LEU A 94 -3.47 2.64 -9.07
CA LEU A 94 -2.78 1.63 -9.85
C LEU A 94 -3.83 0.71 -10.46
N ASN A 95 -3.77 0.46 -11.78
CA ASN A 95 -4.64 -0.54 -12.42
C ASN A 95 -4.70 -1.85 -11.60
N PRO A 96 -5.82 -2.60 -11.58
CA PRO A 96 -6.01 -3.73 -10.65
C PRO A 96 -4.92 -4.81 -10.73
N LYS A 97 -4.32 -4.98 -11.92
CA LYS A 97 -3.15 -5.86 -12.11
C LYS A 97 -1.90 -5.31 -11.39
N ASN A 98 -1.60 -4.03 -11.56
CA ASN A 98 -0.43 -3.37 -10.99
C ASN A 98 -0.55 -3.26 -9.47
N ALA A 99 -1.73 -2.90 -8.96
CA ALA A 99 -1.98 -2.86 -7.51
C ALA A 99 -1.73 -4.22 -6.85
N ARG A 100 -2.17 -5.31 -7.48
CA ARG A 100 -1.91 -6.67 -6.99
C ARG A 100 -0.42 -7.00 -6.96
N ILE A 101 0.31 -6.70 -8.03
CA ILE A 101 1.75 -6.95 -8.14
C ILE A 101 2.50 -6.13 -7.09
N PHE A 102 2.25 -4.82 -7.05
CA PHE A 102 2.86 -3.88 -6.12
C PHE A 102 2.66 -4.31 -4.68
N LEU A 103 1.41 -4.56 -4.30
CA LEU A 103 1.09 -4.87 -2.91
C LEU A 103 1.67 -6.23 -2.50
N GLN A 104 1.66 -7.22 -3.39
CA GLN A 104 2.27 -8.51 -3.10
C GLN A 104 3.77 -8.34 -2.78
N GLU A 105 4.50 -7.62 -3.62
CA GLU A 105 5.94 -7.37 -3.39
C GLU A 105 6.20 -6.53 -2.14
N LEU A 106 5.41 -5.48 -1.94
CA LEU A 106 5.50 -4.65 -0.75
C LEU A 106 5.26 -5.50 0.50
N TRP A 107 4.23 -6.34 0.51
CA TRP A 107 3.87 -7.15 1.65
C TRP A 107 4.92 -8.21 1.98
N GLU A 108 5.54 -8.82 0.96
CA GLU A 108 6.68 -9.72 1.15
C GLU A 108 7.86 -9.01 1.82
N LEU A 109 8.14 -7.75 1.45
CA LEU A 109 9.18 -6.95 2.11
C LEU A 109 8.82 -6.61 3.55
N LEU A 110 7.57 -6.26 3.81
CA LEU A 110 7.06 -5.96 5.14
C LEU A 110 7.13 -7.17 6.07
N VAL A 111 6.75 -8.36 5.59
CA VAL A 111 6.89 -9.61 6.32
C VAL A 111 8.37 -9.89 6.59
N SER A 112 9.24 -9.79 5.58
CA SER A 112 10.68 -9.98 5.79
C SER A 112 11.27 -8.98 6.78
N ALA A 113 10.80 -7.73 6.78
CA ALA A 113 11.24 -6.70 7.71
C ALA A 113 10.80 -7.00 9.15
N GLN A 114 9.57 -7.49 9.36
CA GLN A 114 9.06 -7.82 10.70
C GLN A 114 9.82 -8.98 11.35
N GLU A 115 10.33 -9.91 10.55
CA GLU A 115 11.15 -11.04 11.00
C GLU A 115 12.57 -10.61 11.35
N ASN A 116 12.98 -9.41 10.91
CA ASN A 116 14.31 -8.88 11.14
C ASN A 116 14.34 -7.95 12.37
N ILE A 117 15.34 -8.13 13.24
CA ILE A 117 15.52 -7.31 14.45
C ILE A 117 15.73 -5.84 14.10
N ALA A 118 16.35 -5.55 12.95
CA ALA A 118 16.57 -4.18 12.48
C ALA A 118 15.31 -3.52 11.90
N GLY A 119 14.23 -4.29 11.69
CA GLY A 119 13.04 -3.83 10.97
C GLY A 119 13.29 -3.52 9.50
N ILE A 120 14.34 -4.11 8.91
CA ILE A 120 14.74 -3.88 7.52
C ILE A 120 14.52 -5.18 6.75
N PRO A 121 13.89 -5.15 5.56
CA PRO A 121 13.72 -6.35 4.75
C PRO A 121 15.07 -6.96 4.37
N SER A 122 15.18 -8.28 4.38
CA SER A 122 16.44 -8.98 4.04
C SER A 122 16.97 -8.59 2.67
N LYS A 123 16.07 -8.39 1.70
CA LYS A 123 16.40 -7.92 0.34
C LYS A 123 17.20 -6.61 0.34
N PHE A 124 16.87 -5.67 1.24
CA PHE A 124 17.56 -4.39 1.35
C PHE A 124 18.91 -4.52 2.05
N LEU A 125 19.01 -5.41 3.04
CA LEU A 125 20.27 -5.72 3.71
C LEU A 125 21.27 -6.34 2.72
N GLU A 126 20.80 -7.26 1.89
CA GLU A 126 21.61 -7.90 0.85
C GLU A 126 22.05 -6.90 -0.21
N GLN A 127 21.15 -6.06 -0.71
CA GLN A 127 21.48 -5.00 -1.67
C GLN A 127 22.52 -4.02 -1.11
N LYS A 128 22.36 -3.53 0.12
CA LYS A 128 23.36 -2.66 0.75
C LYS A 128 24.71 -3.35 0.95
N LYS A 129 24.71 -4.63 1.36
CA LYS A 129 25.93 -5.40 1.55
C LYS A 129 26.70 -5.58 0.23
N GLU A 130 25.99 -5.78 -0.87
CA GLU A 130 26.58 -5.94 -2.20
C GLU A 130 27.13 -4.62 -2.76
N GLU A 131 26.40 -3.51 -2.57
CA GLU A 131 26.85 -2.15 -2.89
C GLU A 131 28.14 -1.78 -2.17
N ILE A 132 28.22 -2.07 -0.87
CA ILE A 132 29.43 -1.81 -0.07
C ILE A 132 30.57 -2.67 -0.63
N LYS A 133 30.36 -3.96 -0.87
CA LYS A 133 31.41 -4.86 -1.39
C LYS A 133 31.97 -4.41 -2.75
N LYS A 134 31.14 -3.89 -3.65
CA LYS A 134 31.60 -3.33 -4.93
C LYS A 134 32.45 -2.07 -4.77
N ARG A 135 32.16 -1.23 -3.78
CA ARG A 135 32.92 0.02 -3.53
C ARG A 135 34.30 -0.20 -2.89
N GLN A 136 34.51 -1.30 -2.18
CA GLN A 136 35.81 -1.59 -1.51
C GLN A 136 36.76 -2.41 -2.39
N VAL A 137 36.31 -2.87 -3.56
CA VAL A 137 37.10 -3.68 -4.51
C VAL A 137 37.64 -2.82 -5.67
N ASN A 138 37.36 -1.52 -5.68
CA ASN A 138 37.83 -0.57 -6.69
C ASN A 138 38.66 0.54 -6.07
#